data_AF-A0A372F7Y0-F1
#
_entry.id   AF-A0A372F7Y0-F1
#
_cell.length_a   1.000
_cell.length_b   1.000
_cell.length_c   1.000
_cell.angle_alpha   90.00
_cell.angle_beta   90.00
_cell.angle_gamma   90.00
#
_symmetry.space_group_name_H-M   'P 1'
#
loop_
_entity.id
_entity.type
_entity.pdbx_description
1 polymer ?
#
loop_
_entity_poly.entity_id
_entity_poly.type
_entity_poly.pdbx_seq_one_letter_code
_entity_poly.pdbx_strand_id
1 'polypeptide(L)'
;MKIYFTWFMLCLNISASLGQVFTITDYNKSMTIVPQGIRSTIPALSDVTNVSLGEFSFYSITSGTKNIAIGHRTLYFNTSGSQLTAVGYRALSSNSTGVLNSAFGRGALHNNKTGNENTAFGGNTLESNISLSRNVAIGQNALREQDYDGGNNSDNVAVGEQALMHNNPTDATNGRQNIAIGGNALYKNQTGARNIALAYSAAYAMLTGNDNVVLGTSALVLNTAGSQNTAIGSEALKKNLGSGNIALGDKAGINETGDNKLYIIPIDDDIPLIGGDFTNKKVGIARNIVSTANPNDFKNRNEILQVEGEAFKTVGNGSWVFPSDRRLKKNILLLNTQEMLQKVLQMQGVSYEMKDENNKGIQYGFIAQELREIFPSKVKENLSGYLSADYGSYDPMIVESIKALNKKIMLLRKDKTELETAFKTLNTELNTLLTKVSQLETVKAEPAKSTNITEK
;
A
#
# COMPACT_ATOMS: atom_id res chain seq x y z
N MET A 1 14.26 -87.47 45.82
CA MET A 1 15.43 -86.57 45.91
C MET A 1 15.68 -85.99 44.53
N LYS A 2 15.44 -84.67 44.41
CA LYS A 2 15.94 -83.72 43.42
C LYS A 2 15.54 -84.01 41.96
N ILE A 3 14.68 -83.19 41.34
CA ILE A 3 14.99 -81.82 40.84
C ILE A 3 16.18 -81.91 39.88
N TYR A 4 16.08 -81.29 38.70
CA TYR A 4 17.07 -81.22 37.61
C TYR A 4 16.81 -82.06 36.34
N PHE A 5 15.55 -82.16 35.91
CA PHE A 5 15.29 -82.16 34.45
C PHE A 5 14.15 -81.23 34.05
N THR A 6 13.77 -80.33 34.96
CA THR A 6 12.80 -79.25 34.75
C THR A 6 13.43 -77.97 34.17
N TRP A 7 14.74 -77.98 33.87
CA TRP A 7 15.48 -76.80 33.40
C TRP A 7 16.09 -76.92 32.00
N PHE A 8 16.07 -78.10 31.35
CA PHE A 8 16.59 -78.23 29.97
C PHE A 8 15.49 -78.17 28.89
N MET A 9 14.24 -78.48 29.25
CA MET A 9 13.07 -78.30 28.36
C MET A 9 12.32 -76.98 28.60
N LEU A 10 12.84 -76.10 29.48
CA LEU A 10 12.30 -74.74 29.69
C LEU A 10 12.88 -73.71 28.70
N CYS A 11 13.74 -74.15 27.76
CA CYS A 11 14.28 -73.32 26.67
C CYS A 11 13.64 -73.62 25.30
N LEU A 12 12.57 -74.42 25.24
CA LEU A 12 11.75 -74.58 24.03
C LEU A 12 10.52 -73.66 24.01
N ASN A 13 10.49 -72.62 24.85
CA ASN A 13 9.72 -71.41 24.57
C ASN A 13 10.46 -70.53 23.55
N ILE A 14 10.66 -71.07 22.35
CA ILE A 14 10.84 -70.23 21.17
C ILE A 14 9.49 -70.24 20.46
N SER A 15 8.54 -69.49 21.02
CA SER A 15 7.44 -68.94 20.24
C SER A 15 7.99 -67.84 19.31
N ALA A 16 8.79 -68.23 18.33
CA ALA A 16 9.13 -67.36 17.20
C ALA A 16 7.94 -67.39 16.22
N SER A 17 6.87 -66.71 16.60
CA SER A 17 5.69 -66.47 15.76
C SER A 17 5.58 -64.99 15.47
N LEU A 18 6.27 -64.51 14.43
CA LEU A 18 5.81 -63.42 13.56
C LEU A 18 6.41 -63.62 12.17
N GLY A 19 5.78 -64.46 11.34
CA GLY A 19 6.06 -64.56 9.91
C GLY A 19 4.90 -63.97 9.10
N GLN A 20 5.13 -62.84 8.42
CA GLN A 20 4.28 -62.34 7.32
C GLN A 20 5.22 -62.22 6.10
N VAL A 21 4.99 -62.83 4.93
CA VAL A 21 3.80 -62.87 4.04
C VAL A 21 3.76 -64.16 3.15
N PHE A 22 2.57 -64.66 2.75
CA PHE A 22 2.30 -65.50 1.55
C PHE A 22 1.21 -64.87 0.63
N THR A 23 1.28 -65.13 -0.68
CA THR A 23 0.25 -64.83 -1.71
C THR A 23 -0.16 -66.12 -2.46
N ILE A 24 -1.47 -66.43 -2.62
CA ILE A 24 -1.99 -67.70 -3.25
C ILE A 24 -3.11 -67.42 -4.31
N THR A 25 -3.06 -66.27 -5.02
CA THR A 25 -3.88 -65.86 -6.22
C THR A 25 -5.43 -65.86 -6.01
N ASP A 26 -6.34 -65.29 -6.84
CA ASP A 26 -6.44 -65.18 -8.31
C ASP A 26 -6.71 -63.79 -8.91
N TYR A 27 -6.88 -62.68 -8.17
CA TYR A 27 -7.17 -61.40 -8.85
C TYR A 27 -6.33 -60.14 -8.53
N ASN A 28 -6.05 -59.70 -7.28
CA ASN A 28 -5.00 -58.66 -7.06
C ASN A 28 -4.57 -58.34 -5.61
N LYS A 29 -4.52 -59.29 -4.67
CA LYS A 29 -4.22 -59.02 -3.24
C LYS A 29 -2.73 -58.73 -2.99
N SER A 30 -2.30 -57.54 -3.41
CA SER A 30 -0.93 -57.23 -3.83
C SER A 30 0.18 -57.43 -2.80
N MET A 31 1.35 -57.78 -3.33
CA MET A 31 2.67 -57.37 -2.85
C MET A 31 3.63 -57.50 -4.03
N THR A 32 4.30 -56.43 -4.44
CA THR A 32 5.35 -56.55 -5.46
C THR A 32 6.48 -55.58 -5.22
N ILE A 33 7.69 -56.10 -5.12
CA ILE A 33 8.89 -55.31 -4.95
C ILE A 33 9.94 -55.86 -5.96
N VAL A 34 10.51 -54.99 -6.81
CA VAL A 34 11.91 -55.00 -7.32
C VAL A 34 12.39 -55.75 -8.59
N PRO A 35 13.64 -55.39 -9.03
CA PRO A 35 14.59 -56.14 -9.88
C PRO A 35 15.05 -57.50 -9.39
N GLN A 36 14.09 -58.41 -9.17
CA GLN A 36 14.23 -59.88 -9.04
C GLN A 36 13.74 -60.51 -7.71
N GLY A 37 12.88 -59.83 -6.93
CA GLY A 37 12.01 -60.50 -5.94
C GLY A 37 11.39 -59.56 -4.87
N ILE A 38 10.13 -59.66 -4.45
CA ILE A 38 9.10 -60.70 -4.59
C ILE A 38 7.83 -60.07 -5.19
N ARG A 39 7.12 -60.81 -6.07
CA ARG A 39 5.92 -60.38 -6.82
C ARG A 39 4.80 -61.43 -6.79
N SER A 40 3.54 -61.02 -6.92
CA SER A 40 2.56 -61.67 -7.82
C SER A 40 1.37 -60.75 -8.10
N THR A 41 1.50 -59.96 -9.18
CA THR A 41 0.62 -59.73 -10.36
C THR A 41 1.12 -58.45 -11.04
N ILE A 42 2.24 -58.54 -11.75
CA ILE A 42 2.68 -57.49 -12.70
C ILE A 42 2.92 -58.21 -14.03
N PRO A 43 2.44 -57.70 -15.19
CA PRO A 43 2.76 -58.28 -16.49
C PRO A 43 4.27 -58.29 -16.72
N ALA A 44 4.70 -59.08 -17.70
CA ALA A 44 6.10 -59.22 -18.10
C ALA A 44 6.66 -57.86 -18.60
N LEU A 45 7.01 -56.98 -17.67
CA LEU A 45 7.66 -55.70 -17.93
C LEU A 45 9.15 -55.90 -17.76
N SER A 46 9.89 -55.56 -18.80
CA SER A 46 11.34 -55.69 -18.92
C SER A 46 12.15 -54.85 -17.91
N ASP A 47 11.48 -54.06 -17.07
CA ASP A 47 12.10 -53.18 -16.10
C ASP A 47 11.34 -53.17 -14.77
N VAL A 48 12.08 -53.13 -13.69
CA VAL A 48 11.77 -53.89 -12.49
C VAL A 48 11.73 -53.04 -11.20
N THR A 49 11.82 -51.72 -11.31
CA THR A 49 12.06 -50.78 -10.20
C THR A 49 10.81 -50.35 -9.39
N ASN A 50 9.71 -51.10 -9.46
CA ASN A 50 8.46 -50.76 -8.78
C ASN A 50 8.35 -51.38 -7.36
N VAL A 51 7.68 -50.68 -6.44
CA VAL A 51 7.30 -51.11 -5.09
C VAL A 51 5.78 -51.04 -4.95
N SER A 52 5.14 -52.10 -4.47
CA SER A 52 3.70 -52.28 -4.39
C SER A 52 3.36 -53.08 -3.13
N LEU A 53 2.45 -52.55 -2.31
CA LEU A 53 2.01 -53.16 -1.06
C LEU A 53 0.57 -52.76 -0.78
N GLY A 54 -0.36 -53.71 -0.75
CA GLY A 54 -1.75 -53.48 -0.38
C GLY A 54 -2.74 -53.86 -1.47
N GLU A 55 -3.87 -54.42 -1.06
CA GLU A 55 -4.85 -54.99 -1.98
C GLU A 55 -5.22 -54.06 -3.15
N PHE A 56 -5.18 -54.61 -4.36
CA PHE A 56 -5.42 -53.93 -5.61
C PHE A 56 -4.44 -52.80 -6.00
N SER A 57 -3.27 -52.70 -5.37
CA SER A 57 -2.24 -51.77 -5.86
C SER A 57 -1.60 -52.28 -7.17
N PHE A 58 -1.33 -51.36 -8.12
CA PHE A 58 -0.86 -51.68 -9.49
C PHE A 58 -1.71 -52.68 -10.28
N TYR A 59 -3.03 -52.59 -10.21
CA TYR A 59 -3.90 -53.53 -10.95
C TYR A 59 -3.76 -53.47 -12.47
N SER A 60 -3.56 -52.28 -13.06
CA SER A 60 -3.65 -52.09 -14.52
C SER A 60 -2.32 -51.79 -15.22
N ILE A 61 -1.17 -51.95 -14.55
CA ILE A 61 0.13 -51.51 -15.08
C ILE A 61 0.58 -52.35 -16.28
N THR A 62 1.04 -51.69 -17.35
CA THR A 62 1.47 -52.30 -18.62
C THR A 62 2.84 -51.85 -19.11
N SER A 63 3.43 -50.75 -18.62
CA SER A 63 4.78 -50.30 -19.04
C SER A 63 5.46 -49.25 -18.12
N GLY A 64 4.90 -48.93 -16.95
CA GLY A 64 5.45 -47.92 -16.03
C GLY A 64 6.55 -48.44 -15.08
N THR A 65 7.54 -47.59 -14.75
CA THR A 65 8.69 -47.95 -13.90
C THR A 65 8.91 -46.95 -12.75
N LYS A 66 9.74 -47.31 -11.76
CA LYS A 66 10.15 -46.47 -10.63
C LYS A 66 9.00 -45.94 -9.77
N ASN A 67 7.92 -46.71 -9.63
CA ASN A 67 6.72 -46.32 -8.90
C ASN A 67 6.67 -46.96 -7.49
N ILE A 68 6.16 -46.25 -6.50
CA ILE A 68 5.87 -46.73 -5.15
C ILE A 68 4.35 -46.67 -4.92
N ALA A 69 3.73 -47.79 -4.58
CA ALA A 69 2.30 -47.93 -4.32
C ALA A 69 2.06 -48.64 -2.99
N ILE A 70 1.62 -47.93 -1.94
CA ILE A 70 1.43 -48.49 -0.60
C ILE A 70 0.02 -48.15 -0.10
N GLY A 71 -0.85 -49.14 -0.02
CA GLY A 71 -2.23 -49.01 0.46
C GLY A 71 -3.25 -49.58 -0.52
N HIS A 72 -4.47 -49.79 -0.04
CA HIS A 72 -5.56 -50.37 -0.82
C HIS A 72 -5.93 -49.49 -2.02
N ARG A 73 -5.92 -50.07 -3.23
CA ARG A 73 -6.19 -49.42 -4.53
C ARG A 73 -5.30 -48.20 -4.83
N THR A 74 -4.05 -48.22 -4.39
CA THR A 74 -3.06 -47.23 -4.84
C THR A 74 -2.63 -47.53 -6.28
N LEU A 75 -2.59 -46.51 -7.15
CA LEU A 75 -2.21 -46.68 -8.56
C LEU A 75 -2.99 -47.81 -9.29
N TYR A 76 -4.28 -47.94 -8.98
CA TYR A 76 -5.15 -49.02 -9.48
C TYR A 76 -5.26 -49.03 -11.01
N PHE A 77 -5.56 -47.88 -11.62
CA PHE A 77 -5.73 -47.74 -13.06
C PHE A 77 -4.45 -47.33 -13.82
N ASN A 78 -3.28 -47.26 -13.14
CA ASN A 78 -2.03 -46.82 -13.77
C ASN A 78 -1.60 -47.80 -14.85
N THR A 79 -1.51 -47.37 -16.11
CA THR A 79 -1.11 -48.21 -17.25
C THR A 79 0.37 -48.00 -17.57
N SER A 80 0.81 -46.78 -17.84
CA SER A 80 2.20 -46.48 -18.24
C SER A 80 2.91 -45.39 -17.42
N GLY A 81 2.20 -44.75 -16.47
CA GLY A 81 2.79 -43.73 -15.61
C GLY A 81 3.99 -44.24 -14.82
N SER A 82 5.03 -43.41 -14.71
CA SER A 82 6.33 -43.72 -14.12
C SER A 82 6.76 -42.67 -13.10
N GLN A 83 7.66 -43.05 -12.19
CA GLN A 83 8.20 -42.20 -11.12
C GLN A 83 7.12 -41.63 -10.16
N LEU A 84 6.11 -42.44 -9.86
CA LEU A 84 5.00 -42.09 -8.98
C LEU A 84 5.29 -42.56 -7.55
N THR A 85 4.90 -41.77 -6.54
CA THR A 85 4.86 -42.23 -5.15
C THR A 85 3.43 -42.09 -4.64
N ALA A 86 2.80 -43.18 -4.24
CA ALA A 86 1.42 -43.22 -3.77
C ALA A 86 1.34 -44.01 -2.45
N VAL A 87 0.95 -43.34 -1.36
CA VAL A 87 0.83 -43.95 -0.03
C VAL A 87 -0.50 -43.55 0.59
N GLY A 88 -1.38 -44.50 0.86
CA GLY A 88 -2.68 -44.29 1.49
C GLY A 88 -3.85 -44.96 0.76
N TYR A 89 -5.03 -44.94 1.35
CA TYR A 89 -6.23 -45.51 0.73
C TYR A 89 -6.61 -44.74 -0.55
N ARG A 90 -6.60 -45.42 -1.71
CA ARG A 90 -6.96 -44.87 -3.04
C ARG A 90 -6.12 -43.68 -3.53
N ALA A 91 -4.91 -43.50 -3.02
CA ALA A 91 -3.99 -42.47 -3.53
C ALA A 91 -3.60 -42.76 -4.99
N LEU A 92 -3.68 -41.76 -5.87
CA LEU A 92 -3.43 -41.87 -7.33
C LEU A 92 -4.20 -43.02 -8.03
N SER A 93 -5.40 -43.38 -7.53
CA SER A 93 -6.13 -44.57 -8.01
C SER A 93 -6.49 -44.51 -9.50
N SER A 94 -6.77 -43.32 -10.05
CA SER A 94 -7.21 -43.13 -11.44
C SER A 94 -6.10 -42.73 -12.41
N ASN A 95 -4.83 -42.68 -11.96
CA ASN A 95 -3.70 -42.34 -12.83
C ASN A 95 -3.67 -43.31 -14.00
N SER A 96 -3.50 -42.83 -15.24
CA SER A 96 -3.33 -43.68 -16.42
C SER A 96 -1.90 -43.54 -16.94
N THR A 97 -1.51 -42.31 -17.29
CA THR A 97 -0.23 -42.00 -17.94
C THR A 97 0.57 -40.89 -17.25
N GLY A 98 0.00 -40.22 -16.24
CA GLY A 98 0.69 -39.17 -15.49
C GLY A 98 2.00 -39.66 -14.87
N VAL A 99 3.01 -38.80 -14.83
CA VAL A 99 4.36 -39.08 -14.32
C VAL A 99 4.77 -38.13 -13.20
N LEU A 100 5.75 -38.53 -12.39
CA LEU A 100 6.39 -37.66 -11.37
C LEU A 100 5.44 -37.11 -10.29
N ASN A 101 4.32 -37.79 -10.02
CA ASN A 101 3.40 -37.40 -8.96
C ASN A 101 3.75 -38.05 -7.61
N SER A 102 3.67 -37.28 -6.53
CA SER A 102 3.81 -37.74 -5.14
C SER A 102 2.50 -37.54 -4.40
N ALA A 103 1.91 -38.61 -3.84
CA ALA A 103 0.62 -38.62 -3.18
C ALA A 103 0.69 -39.37 -1.85
N PHE A 104 0.45 -38.67 -0.75
CA PHE A 104 0.45 -39.21 0.61
C PHE A 104 -0.86 -38.86 1.31
N GLY A 105 -1.68 -39.85 1.63
CA GLY A 105 -2.95 -39.67 2.33
C GLY A 105 -4.13 -40.36 1.65
N ARG A 106 -5.24 -40.47 2.37
CA ARG A 106 -6.49 -41.02 1.85
C ARG A 106 -7.00 -40.15 0.71
N GLY A 107 -7.17 -40.71 -0.49
CA GLY A 107 -7.76 -40.00 -1.64
C GLY A 107 -6.88 -38.90 -2.25
N ALA A 108 -5.59 -38.81 -1.89
CA ALA A 108 -4.68 -37.86 -2.51
C ALA A 108 -4.54 -38.14 -4.03
N LEU A 109 -4.77 -37.13 -4.87
CA LEU A 109 -4.75 -37.25 -6.35
C LEU A 109 -5.65 -38.37 -6.90
N HIS A 110 -6.81 -38.63 -6.28
CA HIS A 110 -7.66 -39.78 -6.60
C HIS A 110 -8.07 -39.86 -8.08
N ASN A 111 -8.48 -38.73 -8.67
CA ASN A 111 -8.99 -38.65 -10.04
C ASN A 111 -7.93 -38.27 -11.09
N ASN A 112 -6.65 -38.09 -10.69
CA ASN A 112 -5.60 -37.68 -11.63
C ASN A 112 -5.45 -38.75 -12.70
N LYS A 113 -5.63 -38.42 -13.98
CA LYS A 113 -5.48 -39.33 -15.13
C LYS A 113 -4.13 -39.12 -15.82
N THR A 114 -3.84 -37.88 -16.23
CA THR A 114 -2.69 -37.54 -17.08
C THR A 114 -1.84 -36.40 -16.54
N GLY A 115 -2.25 -35.76 -15.44
CA GLY A 115 -1.49 -34.67 -14.81
C GLY A 115 -0.15 -35.15 -14.28
N ASN A 116 0.87 -34.30 -14.43
CA ASN A 116 2.27 -34.59 -14.10
C ASN A 116 2.79 -33.70 -12.97
N GLU A 117 3.85 -34.17 -12.30
CA GLU A 117 4.65 -33.34 -11.38
C GLU A 117 3.82 -32.72 -10.22
N ASN A 118 2.77 -33.41 -9.77
CA ASN A 118 1.95 -32.96 -8.64
C ASN A 118 2.46 -33.55 -7.32
N THR A 119 2.57 -32.71 -6.29
CA THR A 119 2.85 -33.11 -4.91
C THR A 119 1.59 -32.94 -4.06
N ALA A 120 1.11 -34.00 -3.44
CA ALA A 120 -0.12 -34.05 -2.67
C ALA A 120 0.14 -34.75 -1.33
N PHE A 121 -0.02 -34.04 -0.21
CA PHE A 121 0.21 -34.57 1.13
C PHE A 121 -0.94 -34.18 2.06
N GLY A 122 -1.82 -35.12 2.39
CA GLY A 122 -3.00 -34.91 3.22
C GLY A 122 -4.19 -35.75 2.73
N GLY A 123 -5.26 -35.79 3.54
CA GLY A 123 -6.50 -36.42 3.11
C GLY A 123 -7.19 -35.57 2.03
N ASN A 124 -7.56 -36.21 0.91
CA ASN A 124 -8.28 -35.63 -0.23
C ASN A 124 -7.59 -34.41 -0.88
N THR A 125 -6.27 -34.27 -0.75
CA THR A 125 -5.51 -33.24 -1.47
C THR A 125 -5.56 -33.52 -2.97
N LEU A 126 -5.88 -32.52 -3.80
CA LEU A 126 -5.98 -32.68 -5.25
C LEU A 126 -6.93 -33.82 -5.68
N GLU A 127 -7.95 -34.15 -4.88
CA GLU A 127 -8.82 -35.32 -5.10
C GLU A 127 -9.44 -35.33 -6.51
N SER A 128 -9.95 -34.17 -6.96
CA SER A 128 -10.64 -34.01 -8.25
C SER A 128 -9.72 -33.67 -9.42
N ASN A 129 -8.40 -33.50 -9.20
CA ASN A 129 -7.46 -33.20 -10.29
C ASN A 129 -7.56 -34.22 -11.41
N ILE A 130 -7.79 -33.79 -12.66
CA ILE A 130 -7.90 -34.71 -13.81
C ILE A 130 -6.61 -34.74 -14.63
N SER A 131 -6.22 -33.61 -15.22
CA SER A 131 -5.04 -33.55 -16.11
C SER A 131 -4.11 -32.37 -15.88
N LEU A 132 -4.36 -31.54 -14.86
CA LEU A 132 -3.51 -30.40 -14.53
C LEU A 132 -2.22 -30.82 -13.82
N SER A 133 -1.15 -30.09 -14.15
CA SER A 133 0.23 -30.43 -13.77
C SER A 133 0.89 -29.35 -12.91
N ARG A 134 1.95 -29.75 -12.19
CA ARG A 134 2.82 -28.89 -11.36
C ARG A 134 2.12 -28.20 -10.18
N ASN A 135 1.29 -28.94 -9.46
CA ASN A 135 0.67 -28.45 -8.23
C ASN A 135 1.39 -28.95 -6.99
N VAL A 136 1.45 -28.12 -5.94
CA VAL A 136 1.86 -28.53 -4.59
C VAL A 136 0.68 -28.32 -3.66
N ALA A 137 0.14 -29.40 -3.08
CA ALA A 137 -0.98 -29.38 -2.15
C ALA A 137 -0.60 -30.12 -0.85
N ILE A 138 -0.58 -29.42 0.28
CA ILE A 138 -0.22 -29.97 1.59
C ILE A 138 -1.26 -29.53 2.61
N GLY A 139 -1.91 -30.47 3.28
CA GLY A 139 -3.00 -30.22 4.24
C GLY A 139 -4.32 -30.85 3.79
N GLN A 140 -5.20 -31.18 4.74
CA GLN A 140 -6.46 -31.83 4.40
C GLN A 140 -7.30 -30.96 3.44
N ASN A 141 -7.82 -31.55 2.37
CA ASN A 141 -8.62 -30.89 1.33
C ASN A 141 -7.94 -29.71 0.60
N ALA A 142 -6.62 -29.56 0.68
CA ALA A 142 -5.91 -28.54 -0.10
C ALA A 142 -6.07 -28.81 -1.61
N LEU A 143 -6.45 -27.78 -2.37
CA LEU A 143 -6.65 -27.84 -3.84
C LEU A 143 -7.62 -28.94 -4.31
N ARG A 144 -8.60 -29.31 -3.48
CA ARG A 144 -9.42 -30.52 -3.66
C ARG A 144 -10.23 -30.54 -4.96
N GLU A 145 -10.86 -29.43 -5.33
CA GLU A 145 -11.93 -29.40 -6.36
C GLU A 145 -11.46 -28.95 -7.74
N GLN A 146 -10.16 -29.04 -8.04
CA GLN A 146 -9.61 -28.66 -9.34
C GLN A 146 -9.89 -29.72 -10.42
N ASP A 147 -11.04 -29.68 -11.08
CA ASP A 147 -11.53 -30.75 -11.98
C ASP A 147 -11.35 -30.50 -13.48
N TYR A 148 -10.60 -29.47 -13.88
CA TYR A 148 -10.37 -29.14 -15.29
C TYR A 148 -9.58 -30.23 -16.04
N ASP A 149 -10.11 -30.66 -17.19
CA ASP A 149 -9.50 -31.66 -18.07
C ASP A 149 -8.92 -31.03 -19.36
N GLY A 150 -7.85 -30.24 -19.22
CA GLY A 150 -7.19 -29.59 -20.36
C GLY A 150 -5.68 -29.78 -20.45
N GLY A 151 -5.08 -30.68 -19.66
CA GLY A 151 -3.68 -31.11 -19.83
C GLY A 151 -2.60 -30.05 -19.65
N ASN A 152 -2.94 -28.90 -19.08
CA ASN A 152 -2.05 -27.75 -18.96
C ASN A 152 -1.35 -27.69 -17.60
N ASN A 153 -0.36 -26.82 -17.52
CA ASN A 153 0.27 -26.51 -16.24
C ASN A 153 -0.58 -25.53 -15.46
N SER A 154 -0.87 -25.85 -14.21
CA SER A 154 -1.61 -24.97 -13.32
C SER A 154 -0.70 -24.24 -12.35
N ASP A 155 0.46 -24.79 -11.98
CA ASP A 155 1.48 -24.10 -11.19
C ASP A 155 0.95 -23.52 -9.86
N ASN A 156 0.00 -24.22 -9.20
CA ASN A 156 -0.59 -23.77 -7.94
C ASN A 156 0.14 -24.36 -6.71
N VAL A 157 0.28 -23.56 -5.66
CA VAL A 157 0.79 -23.96 -4.35
C VAL A 157 -0.30 -23.74 -3.31
N ALA A 158 -0.71 -24.78 -2.60
CA ALA A 158 -1.65 -24.74 -1.48
C ALA A 158 -1.08 -25.49 -0.28
N VAL A 159 -0.84 -24.77 0.81
CA VAL A 159 -0.29 -25.33 2.05
C VAL A 159 -1.13 -24.87 3.24
N GLY A 160 -1.90 -25.78 3.82
CA GLY A 160 -2.85 -25.50 4.87
C GLY A 160 -4.12 -26.34 4.69
N GLU A 161 -4.87 -26.50 5.77
CA GLU A 161 -6.19 -27.12 5.69
C GLU A 161 -7.12 -26.25 4.82
N GLN A 162 -7.74 -26.87 3.82
CA GLN A 162 -8.66 -26.23 2.86
C GLN A 162 -8.07 -25.04 2.06
N ALA A 163 -6.74 -24.90 2.01
CA ALA A 163 -6.10 -23.89 1.16
C ALA A 163 -6.46 -24.13 -0.32
N LEU A 164 -6.92 -23.08 -1.00
CA LEU A 164 -7.35 -23.13 -2.41
C LEU A 164 -8.41 -24.22 -2.72
N MET A 165 -9.23 -24.62 -1.74
CA MET A 165 -10.09 -25.81 -1.84
C MET A 165 -11.00 -25.83 -3.08
N HIS A 166 -11.62 -24.69 -3.41
CA HIS A 166 -12.61 -24.59 -4.50
C HIS A 166 -12.04 -24.11 -5.84
N ASN A 167 -10.70 -24.18 -6.05
CA ASN A 167 -10.06 -23.80 -7.31
C ASN A 167 -10.58 -24.63 -8.47
N ASN A 168 -11.44 -24.05 -9.30
CA ASN A 168 -12.13 -24.72 -10.41
C ASN A 168 -11.90 -23.95 -11.73
N PRO A 169 -10.77 -24.23 -12.40
CA PRO A 169 -10.48 -23.68 -13.72
C PRO A 169 -11.54 -24.10 -14.75
N THR A 170 -12.00 -23.17 -15.57
CA THR A 170 -12.91 -23.45 -16.69
C THR A 170 -12.22 -23.42 -18.05
N ASP A 171 -10.97 -22.92 -18.12
CA ASP A 171 -10.22 -22.81 -19.37
C ASP A 171 -8.70 -22.93 -19.22
N ALA A 172 -8.01 -22.73 -20.35
CA ALA A 172 -6.56 -22.86 -20.47
C ALA A 172 -5.75 -21.72 -19.79
N THR A 173 -6.39 -20.77 -19.12
CA THR A 173 -5.77 -19.49 -18.69
C THR A 173 -6.16 -19.04 -17.27
N ASN A 174 -7.12 -19.71 -16.64
CA ASN A 174 -7.70 -19.30 -15.36
C ASN A 174 -7.47 -20.34 -14.24
N GLY A 175 -7.58 -19.94 -12.98
CA GLY A 175 -7.40 -20.83 -11.81
C GLY A 175 -5.96 -21.34 -11.62
N ARG A 176 -4.95 -20.55 -12.00
CA ARG A 176 -3.53 -20.96 -12.08
C ARG A 176 -2.59 -19.99 -11.39
N GLN A 177 -1.38 -20.46 -11.13
CA GLN A 177 -0.27 -19.67 -10.60
C GLN A 177 -0.62 -19.02 -9.25
N ASN A 178 -1.50 -19.66 -8.48
CA ASN A 178 -1.91 -19.18 -7.17
C ASN A 178 -1.02 -19.77 -6.07
N ILE A 179 -0.66 -18.96 -5.08
CA ILE A 179 0.06 -19.36 -3.87
C ILE A 179 -0.87 -19.10 -2.68
N ALA A 180 -1.33 -20.15 -2.02
CA ALA A 180 -2.16 -20.10 -0.83
C ALA A 180 -1.47 -20.83 0.33
N ILE A 181 -1.03 -20.10 1.36
CA ILE A 181 -0.37 -20.68 2.53
C ILE A 181 -1.06 -20.21 3.80
N GLY A 182 -1.69 -21.13 4.51
CA GLY A 182 -2.54 -20.88 5.67
C GLY A 182 -3.87 -21.63 5.55
N GLY A 183 -4.49 -21.95 6.68
CA GLY A 183 -5.83 -22.53 6.68
C GLY A 183 -6.81 -21.58 6.00
N ASN A 184 -7.65 -22.10 5.10
CA ASN A 184 -8.66 -21.33 4.36
C ASN A 184 -8.12 -20.17 3.49
N ALA A 185 -6.82 -20.11 3.21
CA ALA A 185 -6.30 -19.12 2.26
C ALA A 185 -6.86 -19.38 0.85
N LEU A 186 -7.42 -18.35 0.20
CA LEU A 186 -8.08 -18.43 -1.12
C LEU A 186 -9.15 -19.54 -1.21
N TYR A 187 -9.84 -19.83 -0.10
CA TYR A 187 -10.77 -20.96 0.02
C TYR A 187 -11.79 -21.07 -1.12
N LYS A 188 -12.42 -19.94 -1.53
CA LYS A 188 -13.45 -19.91 -2.58
C LYS A 188 -12.95 -19.64 -4.00
N ASN A 189 -11.64 -19.53 -4.24
CA ASN A 189 -11.13 -19.16 -5.57
C ASN A 189 -11.69 -20.10 -6.62
N GLN A 190 -12.43 -19.60 -7.63
CA GLN A 190 -12.96 -20.43 -8.70
C GLN A 190 -12.02 -20.36 -9.90
N THR A 191 -11.93 -19.20 -10.54
CA THR A 191 -11.14 -18.98 -11.76
C THR A 191 -10.04 -17.93 -11.59
N GLY A 192 -9.91 -17.31 -10.42
CA GLY A 192 -8.84 -16.33 -10.16
C GLY A 192 -7.45 -16.94 -10.34
N ALA A 193 -6.53 -16.16 -10.92
CA ALA A 193 -5.17 -16.57 -11.24
C ALA A 193 -4.14 -15.56 -10.75
N ARG A 194 -2.91 -16.04 -10.55
CA ARG A 194 -1.74 -15.23 -10.12
C ARG A 194 -1.94 -14.52 -8.79
N ASN A 195 -2.69 -15.12 -7.87
CA ASN A 195 -2.90 -14.57 -6.53
C ASN A 195 -1.89 -15.16 -5.53
N ILE A 196 -1.40 -14.33 -4.62
CA ILE A 196 -0.60 -14.75 -3.46
C ILE A 196 -1.42 -14.44 -2.20
N ALA A 197 -1.72 -15.44 -1.39
CA ALA A 197 -2.46 -15.33 -0.14
C ALA A 197 -1.74 -16.10 0.98
N LEU A 198 -1.18 -15.37 1.93
CA LEU A 198 -0.47 -15.93 3.08
C LEU A 198 -1.20 -15.54 4.38
N ALA A 199 -1.29 -16.51 5.30
CA ALA A 199 -2.00 -16.52 6.57
C ALA A 199 -3.46 -17.02 6.51
N TYR A 200 -4.05 -17.18 7.71
CA TYR A 200 -5.37 -17.75 7.89
C TYR A 200 -6.46 -16.88 7.24
N SER A 201 -7.30 -17.49 6.40
CA SER A 201 -8.42 -16.84 5.69
C SER A 201 -8.04 -15.62 4.83
N ALA A 202 -6.78 -15.50 4.41
CA ALA A 202 -6.36 -14.50 3.44
C ALA A 202 -7.11 -14.71 2.11
N ALA A 203 -7.77 -13.66 1.61
CA ALA A 203 -8.57 -13.68 0.37
C ALA A 203 -9.65 -14.78 0.32
N TYR A 204 -10.27 -15.13 1.46
CA TYR A 204 -11.21 -16.25 1.61
C TYR A 204 -12.32 -16.30 0.55
N ALA A 205 -12.98 -15.17 0.26
CA ALA A 205 -14.15 -15.10 -0.62
C ALA A 205 -13.82 -14.82 -2.11
N MET A 206 -12.54 -14.79 -2.49
CA MET A 206 -12.12 -14.55 -3.87
C MET A 206 -12.76 -15.58 -4.80
N LEU A 207 -13.42 -15.17 -5.88
CA LEU A 207 -14.01 -16.06 -6.89
C LEU A 207 -13.22 -15.97 -8.21
N THR A 208 -13.04 -14.74 -8.73
CA THR A 208 -12.50 -14.51 -10.08
C THR A 208 -11.37 -13.48 -10.14
N GLY A 209 -11.02 -12.86 -9.02
CA GLY A 209 -9.98 -11.82 -8.96
C GLY A 209 -8.59 -12.37 -9.29
N ASN A 210 -7.79 -11.55 -9.98
CA ASN A 210 -6.45 -11.92 -10.43
C ASN A 210 -5.39 -10.99 -9.85
N ASP A 211 -4.15 -11.45 -9.83
CA ASP A 211 -2.98 -10.61 -9.55
C ASP A 211 -3.03 -9.91 -8.18
N ASN A 212 -3.66 -10.52 -7.17
CA ASN A 212 -3.72 -9.97 -5.82
C ASN A 212 -2.55 -10.49 -4.96
N VAL A 213 -1.97 -9.63 -4.12
CA VAL A 213 -0.96 -9.98 -3.11
C VAL A 213 -1.54 -9.71 -1.73
N VAL A 214 -1.74 -10.76 -0.95
CA VAL A 214 -2.45 -10.73 0.34
C VAL A 214 -1.59 -11.39 1.41
N LEU A 215 -1.09 -10.59 2.34
CA LEU A 215 -0.19 -10.99 3.41
C LEU A 215 -0.78 -10.56 4.75
N GLY A 216 -1.63 -11.41 5.35
CA GLY A 216 -2.26 -11.09 6.63
C GLY A 216 -3.51 -11.90 6.92
N THR A 217 -3.76 -12.15 8.20
CA THR A 217 -4.95 -12.87 8.66
C THR A 217 -6.21 -12.10 8.27
N SER A 218 -7.15 -12.76 7.59
CA SER A 218 -8.41 -12.15 7.13
C SER A 218 -8.23 -10.87 6.29
N ALA A 219 -7.05 -10.65 5.70
CA ALA A 219 -6.85 -9.59 4.73
C ALA A 219 -7.59 -9.93 3.43
N LEU A 220 -8.19 -8.92 2.80
CA LEU A 220 -8.95 -9.05 1.55
C LEU A 220 -10.09 -10.11 1.60
N VAL A 221 -10.57 -10.46 2.81
CA VAL A 221 -11.41 -11.65 3.06
C VAL A 221 -12.75 -11.63 2.34
N LEU A 222 -13.37 -10.45 2.12
CA LEU A 222 -14.66 -10.32 1.44
C LEU A 222 -14.55 -9.99 -0.05
N ASN A 223 -13.34 -9.86 -0.59
CA ASN A 223 -13.17 -9.54 -2.00
C ASN A 223 -13.57 -10.73 -2.86
N THR A 224 -14.51 -10.52 -3.79
CA THR A 224 -15.04 -11.61 -4.64
C THR A 224 -14.48 -11.60 -6.06
N ALA A 225 -14.15 -10.42 -6.63
CA ALA A 225 -13.71 -10.30 -8.02
C ALA A 225 -12.62 -9.24 -8.23
N GLY A 226 -12.26 -8.50 -7.19
CA GLY A 226 -11.26 -7.45 -7.28
C GLY A 226 -9.90 -7.99 -7.67
N SER A 227 -9.22 -7.29 -8.56
CA SER A 227 -7.91 -7.69 -9.08
C SER A 227 -6.85 -6.66 -8.74
N GLN A 228 -5.57 -7.05 -8.82
CA GLN A 228 -4.43 -6.13 -8.67
C GLN A 228 -4.39 -5.41 -7.31
N ASN A 229 -4.93 -6.02 -6.26
CA ASN A 229 -4.86 -5.45 -4.92
C ASN A 229 -3.61 -5.96 -4.18
N THR A 230 -2.96 -5.08 -3.41
CA THR A 230 -1.92 -5.43 -2.45
C THR A 230 -2.42 -5.14 -1.04
N ALA A 231 -2.64 -6.16 -0.22
CA ALA A 231 -3.11 -6.06 1.15
C ALA A 231 -2.08 -6.70 2.09
N ILE A 232 -1.36 -5.89 2.86
CA ILE A 232 -0.32 -6.35 3.79
C ILE A 232 -0.67 -5.86 5.19
N GLY A 233 -0.99 -6.78 6.09
CA GLY A 233 -1.47 -6.51 7.44
C GLY A 233 -2.73 -7.32 7.76
N SER A 234 -2.97 -7.59 9.04
CA SER A 234 -4.19 -8.27 9.47
C SER A 234 -5.41 -7.41 9.14
N GLU A 235 -6.45 -8.01 8.57
CA GLU A 235 -7.68 -7.33 8.13
C GLU A 235 -7.48 -6.15 7.15
N ALA A 236 -6.32 -6.01 6.51
CA ALA A 236 -6.12 -5.02 5.47
C ALA A 236 -7.09 -5.26 4.30
N LEU A 237 -7.77 -4.21 3.83
CA LEU A 237 -8.78 -4.26 2.77
C LEU A 237 -9.89 -5.30 3.01
N LYS A 238 -10.25 -5.58 4.28
CA LYS A 238 -11.22 -6.63 4.64
C LYS A 238 -12.52 -6.61 3.83
N LYS A 239 -13.11 -5.42 3.62
CA LYS A 239 -14.37 -5.22 2.90
C LYS A 239 -14.20 -4.82 1.42
N ASN A 240 -12.97 -4.83 0.90
CA ASN A 240 -12.69 -4.40 -0.46
C ASN A 240 -13.45 -5.23 -1.49
N LEU A 241 -14.17 -4.54 -2.37
CA LEU A 241 -14.83 -5.14 -3.55
C LEU A 241 -14.17 -4.67 -4.87
N GLY A 242 -13.30 -3.66 -4.81
CA GLY A 242 -12.64 -3.07 -5.96
C GLY A 242 -11.26 -3.66 -6.28
N SER A 243 -10.59 -3.01 -7.21
CA SER A 243 -9.32 -3.39 -7.83
C SER A 243 -8.26 -2.29 -7.71
N GLY A 244 -6.99 -2.66 -7.84
CA GLY A 244 -5.88 -1.70 -7.88
C GLY A 244 -5.61 -0.99 -6.55
N ASN A 245 -6.10 -1.53 -5.43
CA ASN A 245 -5.90 -0.93 -4.11
C ASN A 245 -4.61 -1.43 -3.46
N ILE A 246 -3.89 -0.53 -2.81
CA ILE A 246 -2.69 -0.85 -2.02
C ILE A 246 -2.96 -0.47 -0.57
N ALA A 247 -2.84 -1.42 0.33
CA ALA A 247 -3.01 -1.24 1.76
C ALA A 247 -1.89 -1.91 2.55
N LEU A 248 -1.24 -1.13 3.41
CA LEU A 248 -0.13 -1.55 4.26
C LEU A 248 -0.42 -1.11 5.71
N GLY A 249 -0.53 -2.08 6.61
CA GLY A 249 -0.85 -1.88 8.02
C GLY A 249 -2.02 -2.74 8.51
N ASP A 250 -2.11 -2.97 9.81
CA ASP A 250 -3.28 -3.63 10.43
C ASP A 250 -4.54 -2.81 10.16
N LYS A 251 -5.58 -3.44 9.60
CA LYS A 251 -6.86 -2.82 9.19
C LYS A 251 -6.74 -1.69 8.15
N ALA A 252 -5.62 -1.59 7.43
CA ALA A 252 -5.42 -0.60 6.38
C ALA A 252 -6.54 -0.68 5.33
N GLY A 253 -7.30 0.40 5.13
CA GLY A 253 -8.39 0.45 4.16
C GLY A 253 -9.53 -0.55 4.45
N ILE A 254 -9.76 -0.92 5.72
CA ILE A 254 -10.74 -1.95 6.11
C ILE A 254 -12.14 -1.76 5.50
N ASN A 255 -12.56 -0.50 5.30
CA ASN A 255 -13.86 -0.12 4.75
C ASN A 255 -13.81 0.32 3.27
N GLU A 256 -12.67 0.21 2.59
CA GLU A 256 -12.59 0.52 1.16
C GLU A 256 -13.48 -0.44 0.36
N THR A 257 -14.14 0.07 -0.68
CA THR A 257 -14.99 -0.71 -1.58
C THR A 257 -14.82 -0.37 -3.06
N GLY A 258 -14.18 0.76 -3.38
CA GLY A 258 -13.86 1.20 -4.73
C GLY A 258 -12.44 0.83 -5.16
N ASP A 259 -12.00 1.45 -6.26
CA ASP A 259 -10.75 1.11 -6.93
C ASP A 259 -9.64 2.15 -6.70
N ASN A 260 -8.40 1.72 -6.95
CA ASN A 260 -7.24 2.59 -7.14
C ASN A 260 -6.90 3.50 -5.94
N LYS A 261 -6.99 2.96 -4.72
CA LYS A 261 -6.70 3.68 -3.48
C LYS A 261 -5.42 3.21 -2.81
N LEU A 262 -4.77 4.12 -2.10
CA LEU A 262 -3.60 3.84 -1.27
C LEU A 262 -3.94 4.08 0.21
N TYR A 263 -3.59 3.13 1.05
CA TYR A 263 -3.66 3.21 2.51
C TYR A 263 -2.34 2.73 3.11
N ILE A 264 -1.60 3.61 3.76
CA ILE A 264 -0.45 3.23 4.59
C ILE A 264 -0.74 3.75 5.99
N ILE A 265 -1.00 2.84 6.93
CA ILE A 265 -1.45 3.19 8.28
C ILE A 265 -0.56 2.55 9.34
N PRO A 266 -0.21 3.29 10.41
CA PRO A 266 0.64 2.77 11.48
C PRO A 266 -0.14 1.89 12.48
N ILE A 267 -1.40 2.22 12.82
CA ILE A 267 -2.35 1.50 13.71
C ILE A 267 -3.77 2.05 13.44
N ASP A 268 -4.80 1.25 13.76
CA ASP A 268 -6.28 1.44 13.75
C ASP A 268 -6.85 2.88 13.77
N ASP A 269 -6.56 3.68 12.74
CA ASP A 269 -7.15 4.99 12.50
C ASP A 269 -7.78 5.03 11.10
N ASP A 270 -8.97 5.61 10.99
CA ASP A 270 -9.65 5.88 9.70
C ASP A 270 -8.89 6.91 8.83
N ILE A 271 -7.83 7.52 9.38
CA ILE A 271 -6.97 8.51 8.72
C ILE A 271 -5.62 7.85 8.43
N PRO A 272 -5.31 7.54 7.15
CA PRO A 272 -4.02 6.98 6.83
C PRO A 272 -2.89 7.99 7.04
N LEU A 273 -1.73 7.50 7.48
CA LEU A 273 -0.49 8.29 7.49
C LEU A 273 -0.15 8.75 6.08
N ILE A 274 -0.26 7.83 5.11
CA ILE A 274 -0.21 8.17 3.69
C ILE A 274 -1.43 7.54 3.01
N GLY A 275 -2.31 8.39 2.53
CA GLY A 275 -3.46 8.02 1.73
C GLY A 275 -3.29 8.43 0.28
N GLY A 276 -3.97 7.77 -0.65
CA GLY A 276 -3.89 8.17 -2.06
C GLY A 276 -5.09 7.75 -2.88
N ASP A 277 -5.26 8.45 -3.99
CA ASP A 277 -6.24 8.19 -5.03
C ASP A 277 -5.51 8.19 -6.37
N PHE A 278 -5.18 6.99 -6.86
CA PHE A 278 -4.41 6.84 -8.10
C PHE A 278 -5.19 7.27 -9.33
N THR A 279 -6.53 7.12 -9.30
CA THR A 279 -7.40 7.59 -10.38
C THR A 279 -7.24 9.09 -10.58
N ASN A 280 -7.26 9.85 -9.48
CA ASN A 280 -7.11 11.31 -9.52
C ASN A 280 -5.65 11.77 -9.41
N LYS A 281 -4.69 10.85 -9.34
CA LYS A 281 -3.25 11.11 -9.16
C LYS A 281 -2.96 11.98 -7.93
N LYS A 282 -3.61 11.68 -6.81
CA LYS A 282 -3.50 12.45 -5.56
C LYS A 282 -2.90 11.63 -4.44
N VAL A 283 -2.13 12.29 -3.58
CA VAL A 283 -1.56 11.73 -2.36
C VAL A 283 -1.80 12.69 -1.18
N GLY A 284 -2.27 12.13 -0.08
CA GLY A 284 -2.56 12.81 1.17
C GLY A 284 -1.65 12.30 2.27
N ILE A 285 -1.03 13.18 3.05
CA ILE A 285 -0.29 12.82 4.27
C ILE A 285 -1.14 13.22 5.47
N ALA A 286 -1.42 12.25 6.34
CA ALA A 286 -2.30 12.39 7.50
C ALA A 286 -3.67 12.95 7.13
N ARG A 287 -4.28 12.48 6.03
CA ARG A 287 -5.57 12.97 5.51
C ARG A 287 -6.55 11.82 5.36
N ASN A 288 -7.81 12.07 5.75
CA ASN A 288 -8.89 11.14 5.47
C ASN A 288 -9.16 11.09 3.95
N ILE A 289 -9.00 9.92 3.33
CA ILE A 289 -9.16 9.76 1.88
C ILE A 289 -10.58 9.42 1.44
N VAL A 290 -11.49 9.11 2.38
CA VAL A 290 -12.88 8.73 2.08
C VAL A 290 -13.89 9.84 2.34
N SER A 291 -13.61 10.76 3.27
CA SER A 291 -14.53 11.84 3.67
C SER A 291 -14.78 12.86 2.56
N THR A 292 -16.02 13.32 2.49
CA THR A 292 -16.48 14.45 1.64
C THR A 292 -17.23 15.52 2.45
N ALA A 293 -17.28 15.40 3.77
CA ALA A 293 -18.08 16.25 4.64
C ALA A 293 -17.62 17.72 4.67
N ASN A 294 -16.31 17.96 4.50
CA ASN A 294 -15.72 19.29 4.51
C ASN A 294 -15.23 19.68 3.10
N PRO A 295 -15.47 20.91 2.61
CA PRO A 295 -14.90 21.41 1.36
C PRO A 295 -13.36 21.30 1.27
N ASN A 296 -12.66 21.23 2.41
CA ASN A 296 -11.20 21.06 2.50
C ASN A 296 -10.75 19.60 2.60
N ASP A 297 -11.69 18.64 2.57
CA ASP A 297 -11.36 17.21 2.59
C ASP A 297 -10.59 16.79 1.34
N PHE A 298 -9.79 15.74 1.50
CA PHE A 298 -8.94 15.21 0.44
C PHE A 298 -9.70 15.04 -0.87
N LYS A 299 -10.90 14.44 -0.85
CA LYS A 299 -11.71 14.19 -2.05
C LYS A 299 -12.22 15.45 -2.75
N ASN A 300 -12.55 16.50 -2.01
CA ASN A 300 -13.23 17.70 -2.54
C ASN A 300 -12.27 18.71 -3.20
N ARG A 301 -10.96 18.43 -3.16
CA ARG A 301 -9.87 19.33 -3.53
C ARG A 301 -9.11 18.82 -4.76
N ASN A 302 -8.59 19.70 -5.61
CA ASN A 302 -7.91 19.32 -6.86
C ASN A 302 -6.39 19.18 -6.70
N GLU A 303 -5.86 19.57 -5.55
CA GLU A 303 -4.43 19.55 -5.27
C GLU A 303 -3.88 18.12 -5.23
N ILE A 304 -2.76 17.89 -5.94
CA ILE A 304 -2.08 16.60 -6.08
C ILE A 304 -1.53 16.11 -4.74
N LEU A 305 -0.78 16.96 -4.03
CA LEU A 305 -0.24 16.66 -2.70
C LEU A 305 -1.00 17.50 -1.68
N GLN A 306 -1.61 16.83 -0.71
CA GLN A 306 -2.27 17.47 0.43
C GLN A 306 -1.64 16.96 1.72
N VAL A 307 -1.19 17.86 2.58
CA VAL A 307 -0.62 17.52 3.87
C VAL A 307 -1.51 18.12 4.94
N GLU A 308 -1.86 17.33 5.96
CA GLU A 308 -2.37 17.89 7.22
C GLU A 308 -1.18 18.23 8.13
N GLY A 309 -1.12 19.48 8.61
CA GLY A 309 0.01 19.97 9.39
C GLY A 309 1.06 20.73 8.58
N GLU A 310 2.25 20.87 9.15
CA GLU A 310 3.36 21.65 8.58
C GLU A 310 4.15 20.81 7.56
N ALA A 311 4.43 21.38 6.38
CA ALA A 311 5.28 20.77 5.36
C ALA A 311 6.46 21.70 5.07
N PHE A 312 7.69 21.17 5.14
CA PHE A 312 8.90 21.92 4.86
C PHE A 312 9.38 21.64 3.43
N LYS A 313 9.73 22.69 2.68
CA LYS A 313 10.31 22.57 1.34
C LYS A 313 11.73 23.14 1.36
N THR A 314 12.70 22.29 1.10
CA THR A 314 14.12 22.66 1.20
C THR A 314 14.56 23.58 0.05
N VAL A 315 14.10 23.36 -1.20
CA VAL A 315 14.25 24.26 -2.38
C VAL A 315 13.43 23.80 -3.62
N GLY A 316 13.08 24.72 -4.54
CA GLY A 316 12.51 24.41 -5.89
C GLY A 316 11.36 25.33 -6.37
N ASN A 317 11.09 25.37 -7.69
CA ASN A 317 10.20 26.35 -8.38
C ASN A 317 8.67 26.08 -8.35
N GLY A 318 8.17 25.21 -7.47
CA GLY A 318 6.72 24.98 -7.30
C GLY A 318 6.08 25.86 -6.21
N SER A 319 4.99 26.56 -6.50
CA SER A 319 4.25 27.37 -5.51
C SER A 319 3.42 26.51 -4.55
N TRP A 320 3.56 26.70 -3.24
CA TRP A 320 2.57 26.24 -2.26
C TRP A 320 1.37 27.17 -2.30
N VAL A 321 0.22 26.67 -2.76
CA VAL A 321 -1.02 27.46 -2.85
C VAL A 321 -1.88 27.19 -1.62
N PHE A 322 -2.34 28.24 -0.94
CA PHE A 322 -3.18 28.14 0.24
C PHE A 322 -4.62 28.61 -0.08
N PRO A 323 -5.68 27.86 0.28
CA PRO A 323 -7.05 28.33 0.12
C PRO A 323 -7.33 29.59 0.94
N SER A 324 -7.89 30.62 0.30
CA SER A 324 -8.18 31.92 0.93
C SER A 324 -9.63 32.41 0.69
N ASP A 325 -10.52 31.56 0.18
CA ASP A 325 -11.93 31.88 -0.08
C ASP A 325 -12.66 32.30 1.21
N ARG A 326 -13.48 33.36 1.13
CA ARG A 326 -14.22 33.91 2.28
C ARG A 326 -15.10 32.87 2.96
N ARG A 327 -15.66 31.91 2.21
CA ARG A 327 -16.53 30.83 2.74
C ARG A 327 -15.78 29.87 3.68
N LEU A 328 -14.45 29.83 3.58
CA LEU A 328 -13.59 28.98 4.40
C LEU A 328 -13.07 29.71 5.66
N LYS A 329 -13.46 30.98 5.87
CA LYS A 329 -12.94 31.83 6.95
C LYS A 329 -14.07 32.22 7.92
N LYS A 330 -13.76 32.23 9.22
CA LYS A 330 -14.61 32.75 10.31
C LYS A 330 -13.86 33.80 11.10
N ASN A 331 -14.57 34.71 11.76
CA ASN A 331 -14.00 35.77 12.61
C ASN A 331 -12.95 36.64 11.89
N ILE A 332 -13.31 37.17 10.72
CA ILE A 332 -12.42 37.99 9.90
C ILE A 332 -12.28 39.38 10.53
N LEU A 333 -11.11 39.68 11.09
CA LEU A 333 -10.75 40.99 11.64
C LEU A 333 -9.76 41.70 10.71
N LEU A 334 -9.87 43.03 10.62
CA LEU A 334 -8.91 43.85 9.88
C LEU A 334 -7.60 43.98 10.68
N LEU A 335 -6.48 43.95 9.97
CA LEU A 335 -5.17 44.19 10.58
C LEU A 335 -4.99 45.67 10.94
N ASN A 336 -4.30 45.94 12.05
CA ASN A 336 -3.95 47.31 12.42
C ASN A 336 -2.84 47.84 11.51
N THR A 337 -3.18 48.78 10.64
CA THR A 337 -2.27 49.34 9.63
C THR A 337 -1.01 49.98 10.22
N GLN A 338 -1.12 50.68 11.36
CA GLN A 338 0.01 51.34 12.01
C GLN A 338 0.97 50.32 12.66
N GLU A 339 0.40 49.32 13.33
CA GLU A 339 1.17 48.23 13.92
C GLU A 339 1.90 47.42 12.83
N MET A 340 1.20 47.09 11.72
CA MET A 340 1.81 46.37 10.61
C MET A 340 2.93 47.18 9.96
N LEU A 341 2.75 48.50 9.77
CA LEU A 341 3.84 49.36 9.29
C LEU A 341 5.05 49.35 10.23
N GLN A 342 4.83 49.48 11.55
CA GLN A 342 5.92 49.45 12.52
C GLN A 342 6.69 48.13 12.51
N LYS A 343 5.99 47.00 12.37
CA LYS A 343 6.62 45.67 12.30
C LYS A 343 7.32 45.43 10.96
N VAL A 344 6.70 45.78 9.84
CA VAL A 344 7.30 45.63 8.50
C VAL A 344 8.56 46.50 8.35
N LEU A 345 8.59 47.69 8.94
CA LEU A 345 9.78 48.54 8.94
C LEU A 345 10.98 47.94 9.72
N GLN A 346 10.74 46.97 10.60
CA GLN A 346 11.80 46.24 11.30
C GLN A 346 12.30 45.02 10.51
N MET A 347 11.57 44.59 9.48
CA MET A 347 11.96 43.44 8.66
C MET A 347 13.06 43.83 7.69
N GLN A 348 14.07 42.97 7.55
CA GLN A 348 15.19 43.19 6.64
C GLN A 348 15.22 42.13 5.53
N GLY A 349 14.96 42.57 4.30
CA GLY A 349 15.19 41.73 3.12
C GLY A 349 16.69 41.56 2.88
N VAL A 350 17.12 40.32 2.63
CA VAL A 350 18.51 39.94 2.36
C VAL A 350 18.61 39.16 1.06
N SER A 351 19.77 39.24 0.41
CA SER A 351 20.17 38.28 -0.61
C SER A 351 21.21 37.33 -0.04
N TYR A 352 21.11 36.03 -0.34
CA TYR A 352 21.99 35.00 0.20
C TYR A 352 22.23 33.88 -0.81
N GLU A 353 23.30 33.13 -0.60
CA GLU A 353 23.54 31.84 -1.25
C GLU A 353 23.44 30.74 -0.20
N MET A 354 22.92 29.58 -0.60
CA MET A 354 22.84 28.43 0.30
C MET A 354 24.24 27.88 0.57
N LYS A 355 24.51 27.43 1.80
CA LYS A 355 25.78 26.78 2.14
C LYS A 355 25.95 25.40 1.47
N ASP A 356 24.86 24.82 0.97
CA ASP A 356 24.88 23.57 0.19
C ASP A 356 25.39 23.85 -1.23
N GLU A 357 26.55 23.29 -1.57
CA GLU A 357 27.23 23.47 -2.86
C GLU A 357 26.40 22.98 -4.06
N ASN A 358 25.39 22.13 -3.83
CA ASN A 358 24.49 21.65 -4.87
C ASN A 358 23.43 22.67 -5.27
N ASN A 359 23.32 23.79 -4.54
CA ASN A 359 22.26 24.76 -4.67
C ASN A 359 22.81 26.17 -4.89
N LYS A 360 23.48 26.32 -6.04
CA LYS A 360 24.17 27.55 -6.43
C LYS A 360 23.19 28.61 -6.94
N GLY A 361 23.49 29.87 -6.64
CA GLY A 361 22.75 31.03 -7.12
C GLY A 361 22.28 31.94 -6.00
N ILE A 362 22.28 33.24 -6.28
CA ILE A 362 21.79 34.26 -5.37
C ILE A 362 20.27 34.13 -5.23
N GLN A 363 19.82 33.99 -3.99
CA GLN A 363 18.42 33.97 -3.59
C GLN A 363 18.10 35.22 -2.78
N TYR A 364 16.81 35.55 -2.66
CA TYR A 364 16.33 36.70 -1.88
C TYR A 364 15.32 36.21 -0.84
N GLY A 365 15.38 36.76 0.37
CA GLY A 365 14.45 36.40 1.43
C GLY A 365 14.74 37.14 2.74
N PHE A 366 14.50 36.46 3.84
CA PHE A 366 14.67 36.95 5.21
C PHE A 366 15.44 35.94 6.05
N ILE A 367 16.11 36.41 7.10
CA ILE A 367 16.72 35.56 8.11
C ILE A 367 15.67 35.20 9.17
N ALA A 368 15.45 33.89 9.39
CA ALA A 368 14.38 33.42 10.28
C ALA A 368 14.56 33.84 11.74
N GLN A 369 15.82 33.98 12.20
CA GLN A 369 16.17 34.47 13.53
C GLN A 369 15.67 35.90 13.76
N GLU A 370 15.91 36.79 12.79
CA GLU A 370 15.48 38.19 12.84
C GLU A 370 13.95 38.29 12.78
N LEU A 371 13.32 37.49 11.90
CA LEU A 371 11.85 37.44 11.83
C LEU A 371 11.21 36.95 13.12
N ARG A 372 11.86 36.06 13.87
CA ARG A 372 11.32 35.53 15.14
C ARG A 372 11.19 36.60 16.21
N GLU A 373 12.04 37.63 16.20
CA GLU A 373 11.94 38.74 17.16
C GLU A 373 10.71 39.63 16.87
N ILE A 374 10.33 39.73 15.59
CA ILE A 374 9.20 40.57 15.14
C ILE A 374 7.88 39.77 15.17
N PHE A 375 7.92 38.53 14.70
CA PHE A 375 6.78 37.60 14.57
C PHE A 375 7.11 36.20 15.11
N PRO A 376 7.19 36.01 16.45
CA PRO A 376 7.58 34.72 17.03
C PRO A 376 6.70 33.54 16.59
N SER A 377 5.39 33.77 16.44
CA SER A 377 4.43 32.73 16.02
C SER A 377 4.53 32.33 14.55
N LYS A 378 5.30 33.06 13.74
CA LYS A 378 5.50 32.84 12.31
C LYS A 378 6.85 32.21 11.97
N VAL A 379 7.62 31.86 13.00
CA VAL A 379 8.87 31.11 12.87
C VAL A 379 8.76 29.81 13.65
N LYS A 380 9.18 28.71 13.01
CA LYS A 380 9.13 27.36 13.56
C LYS A 380 10.52 26.77 13.65
N GLU A 381 10.75 25.97 14.68
CA GLU A 381 12.02 25.30 14.95
C GLU A 381 11.85 23.80 14.74
N ASN A 382 12.75 23.18 13.96
CA ASN A 382 12.75 21.74 13.76
C ASN A 382 13.51 21.00 14.88
N LEU A 383 13.47 19.67 14.86
CA LEU A 383 14.13 18.83 15.88
C LEU A 383 15.66 19.01 15.96
N SER A 384 16.28 19.54 14.91
CA SER A 384 17.72 19.82 14.85
C SER A 384 18.05 21.28 15.18
N GLY A 385 17.08 22.08 15.61
CA GLY A 385 17.25 23.48 16.00
C GLY A 385 17.28 24.49 14.84
N TYR A 386 17.02 24.07 13.60
CA TYR A 386 16.95 24.99 12.46
C TYR A 386 15.59 25.70 12.41
N LEU A 387 15.63 27.00 12.13
CA LEU A 387 14.45 27.85 12.05
C LEU A 387 13.93 27.98 10.63
N SER A 388 12.61 28.04 10.49
CA SER A 388 11.89 28.23 9.22
C SER A 388 10.84 29.33 9.37
N ALA A 389 10.71 30.20 8.37
CA ALA A 389 9.77 31.32 8.39
C ALA A 389 8.56 31.08 7.46
N ASP A 390 7.38 31.55 7.89
CA ASP A 390 6.11 31.50 7.13
C ASP A 390 6.02 32.65 6.10
N TYR A 391 6.77 32.53 4.99
CA TYR A 391 6.88 33.56 3.95
C TYR A 391 5.54 34.04 3.40
N GLY A 392 4.57 33.13 3.17
CA GLY A 392 3.29 33.47 2.57
C GLY A 392 2.37 34.31 3.47
N SER A 393 2.63 34.35 4.78
CA SER A 393 1.78 35.08 5.72
C SER A 393 2.07 36.57 5.83
N TYR A 394 3.20 37.03 5.31
CA TYR A 394 3.61 38.44 5.40
C TYR A 394 2.93 39.33 4.34
N ASP A 395 2.49 38.76 3.21
CA ASP A 395 1.84 39.50 2.11
C ASP A 395 0.71 40.45 2.56
N PRO A 396 -0.30 40.02 3.33
CA PRO A 396 -1.35 40.94 3.80
C PRO A 396 -0.82 42.02 4.75
N MET A 397 0.23 41.74 5.53
CA MET A 397 0.85 42.71 6.43
C MET A 397 1.58 43.80 5.64
N ILE A 398 2.30 43.39 4.59
CA ILE A 398 2.98 44.31 3.67
C ILE A 398 1.94 45.19 2.96
N VAL A 399 0.84 44.62 2.47
CA VAL A 399 -0.24 45.39 1.83
C VAL A 399 -0.81 46.47 2.78
N GLU A 400 -1.11 46.11 4.03
CA GLU A 400 -1.63 47.07 5.01
C GLU A 400 -0.58 48.11 5.44
N SER A 401 0.70 47.76 5.47
CA SER A 401 1.79 48.71 5.70
C SER A 401 1.92 49.74 4.57
N ILE A 402 1.77 49.31 3.31
CA ILE A 402 1.80 50.21 2.14
C ILE A 402 0.63 51.19 2.19
N LYS A 403 -0.57 50.71 2.57
CA LYS A 403 -1.74 51.59 2.78
C LYS A 403 -1.47 52.63 3.87
N ALA A 404 -0.85 52.23 4.98
CA ALA A 404 -0.45 53.16 6.05
C ALA A 404 0.54 54.22 5.55
N LEU A 405 1.56 53.80 4.80
CA LEU A 405 2.56 54.69 4.22
C LEU A 405 1.94 55.68 3.23
N ASN A 406 1.05 55.21 2.34
CA ASN A 406 0.35 56.08 1.39
C ASN A 406 -0.50 57.14 2.11
N LYS A 407 -1.19 56.76 3.20
CA LYS A 407 -1.94 57.71 4.04
C LYS A 407 -1.02 58.80 4.61
N LYS A 408 0.18 58.42 5.08
CA LYS A 408 1.18 59.39 5.58
C LYS A 408 1.67 60.32 4.47
N ILE A 409 1.90 59.82 3.26
CA ILE A 409 2.28 60.63 2.09
C ILE A 409 1.19 61.64 1.73
N MET A 410 -0.07 61.22 1.73
CA MET A 410 -1.20 62.13 1.44
C MET A 410 -1.33 63.24 2.48
N LEU A 411 -1.18 62.92 3.76
CA LEU A 411 -1.17 63.92 4.83
C LEU A 411 -0.01 64.91 4.66
N LEU A 412 1.21 64.42 4.44
CA LEU A 412 2.37 65.29 4.21
C LEU A 412 2.21 66.21 2.98
N ARG A 413 1.58 65.72 1.91
CA ARG A 413 1.28 66.56 0.73
C ARG A 413 0.25 67.64 1.04
N LYS A 414 -0.77 67.31 1.82
CA LYS A 414 -1.78 68.29 2.28
C LYS A 414 -1.13 69.37 3.13
N ASP A 415 -0.36 68.98 4.14
CA ASP A 415 0.34 69.91 5.03
C ASP A 415 1.29 70.81 4.24
N LYS A 416 1.98 70.26 3.23
CA LYS A 416 2.83 71.03 2.32
C LYS A 416 2.04 72.10 1.55
N THR A 417 0.89 71.75 0.96
CA THR A 417 0.05 72.71 0.22
C THR A 417 -0.50 73.82 1.12
N GLU A 418 -0.91 73.47 2.35
CA GLU A 418 -1.36 74.45 3.35
C GLU A 418 -0.23 75.40 3.74
N LEU A 419 0.98 74.86 3.94
CA LEU A 419 2.18 75.66 4.24
C LEU A 419 2.57 76.58 3.08
N GLU A 420 2.54 76.09 1.83
CA GLU A 420 2.82 76.90 0.64
C GLU A 420 1.81 78.04 0.48
N THR A 421 0.54 77.78 0.78
CA THR A 421 -0.53 78.79 0.76
C THR A 421 -0.29 79.85 1.84
N ALA A 422 0.01 79.43 3.07
CA ALA A 422 0.32 80.34 4.18
C ALA A 422 1.56 81.21 3.86
N PHE A 423 2.61 80.62 3.30
CA PHE A 423 3.82 81.34 2.89
C PHE A 423 3.53 82.40 1.81
N LYS A 424 2.70 82.07 0.81
CA LYS A 424 2.31 83.02 -0.23
C LYS A 424 1.51 84.21 0.34
N THR A 425 0.60 83.94 1.27
CA THR A 425 -0.15 84.99 1.98
C THR A 425 0.79 85.91 2.75
N LEU A 426 1.69 85.34 3.56
CA LEU A 426 2.66 86.10 4.35
C LEU A 426 3.57 86.97 3.46
N ASN A 427 4.04 86.45 2.32
CA ASN A 427 4.87 87.21 1.39
C ASN A 427 4.09 88.37 0.76
N THR A 428 2.79 88.19 0.50
CA THR A 428 1.91 89.25 -0.01
C THR A 428 1.71 90.36 1.03
N GLU A 429 1.48 89.99 2.28
CA GLU A 429 1.39 90.92 3.40
C GLU A 429 2.69 91.70 3.61
N LEU A 430 3.84 91.01 3.56
CA LEU A 430 5.17 91.62 3.68
C LEU A 430 5.44 92.65 2.57
N ASN A 431 5.14 92.30 1.32
CA ASN A 431 5.29 93.23 0.19
C ASN A 431 4.37 94.45 0.31
N THR A 432 3.16 94.26 0.85
CA THR A 432 2.23 95.36 1.14
C THR A 432 2.80 96.29 2.22
N LEU A 433 3.40 95.74 3.27
CA LEU A 433 4.09 96.48 4.32
C LEU A 433 5.30 97.26 3.79
N LEU A 434 6.17 96.62 2.99
CA LEU A 434 7.31 97.26 2.33
C LEU A 434 6.89 98.46 1.47
N THR A 435 5.79 98.31 0.72
CA THR A 435 5.22 99.39 -0.08
C THR A 435 4.76 100.56 0.79
N LYS A 436 4.07 100.27 1.91
CA LYS A 436 3.64 101.30 2.88
C LYS A 436 4.82 102.01 3.54
N VAL A 437 5.88 101.28 3.90
CA VAL A 437 7.11 101.87 4.46
C VAL A 437 7.79 102.79 3.44
N SER A 438 7.91 102.36 2.19
CA SER A 438 8.48 103.18 1.11
C SER A 438 7.70 104.48 0.88
N GLN A 439 6.36 104.42 0.95
CA GLN A 439 5.49 105.60 0.85
C GLN A 439 5.67 106.56 2.04
N LEU A 440 5.96 106.05 3.24
CA LEU A 440 6.23 106.88 4.42
C LEU A 440 7.61 107.55 4.36
N GLU A 441 8.60 106.89 3.75
CA GLU A 441 9.93 107.46 3.52
C GLU A 441 9.91 108.60 2.51
N THR A 442 9.07 108.54 1.46
CA THR A 442 8.91 109.63 0.50
C THR A 442 8.23 110.87 1.11
N VAL A 443 7.33 110.69 2.09
CA VAL A 443 6.67 111.81 2.79
C VAL A 443 7.62 112.55 3.75
N LYS A 444 8.70 111.91 4.23
CA LYS A 444 9.73 112.55 5.05
C LYS A 444 10.76 113.36 4.24
N ALA A 445 10.76 113.26 2.91
CA ALA A 445 11.76 113.87 2.04
C ALA A 445 11.31 115.19 1.35
N GLU A 446 10.09 115.69 1.58
CA GLU A 446 9.66 117.01 1.10
C GLU A 446 10.22 118.15 1.99
N PRO A 447 10.97 119.13 1.45
CA PRO A 447 11.43 120.28 2.22
C PRO A 447 10.32 121.31 2.38
N ALA A 448 10.20 121.86 3.58
CA ALA A 448 9.33 123.00 3.90
C ALA A 448 9.60 124.18 2.95
N LYS A 449 8.63 124.54 2.11
CA LYS A 449 8.64 125.81 1.38
C LYS A 449 8.01 126.92 2.22
N SER A 450 8.82 127.94 2.45
CA SER A 450 8.55 129.19 3.14
C SER A 450 7.44 130.03 2.51
N THR A 451 6.76 130.74 3.38
CA THR A 451 5.91 131.93 3.23
C THR A 451 6.25 132.85 2.05
N ASN A 452 5.22 133.40 1.39
CA ASN A 452 5.26 134.80 0.94
C ASN A 452 3.88 135.45 1.01
N ILE A 453 3.85 136.55 1.76
CA ILE A 453 2.77 137.54 1.92
C ILE A 453 2.93 138.55 0.78
N THR A 454 1.84 138.97 0.14
CA THR A 454 1.74 140.34 -0.41
C THR A 454 0.27 140.79 -0.50
N GLU A 455 0.08 142.04 -0.11
CA GLU A 455 -1.18 142.78 0.09
C GLU A 455 -2.02 142.97 -1.18
N LYS A 456 -3.35 142.97 -1.00
CA LYS A 456 -4.16 144.17 -1.23
C LYS A 456 -5.43 144.16 -0.40
#